data_AF-G0R3S1-F1
#
_entry.id   AF-G0R3S1-F1
#
_cell.length_a   1.000
_cell.length_b   1.000
_cell.length_c   1.000
_cell.angle_alpha   90.00
_cell.angle_beta   90.00
_cell.angle_gamma   90.00
#
_symmetry.space_group_name_H-M   'P 1'
#
loop_
_entity.id
_entity.type
_entity.pdbx_description
1 polymer ?
#
loop_
_entity_poly.entity_id
_entity_poly.type
_entity_poly.pdbx_seq_one_letter_code
_entity_poly.pdbx_strand_id
1 'polypeptide(L)'
;MKSLILLLILSLAFTNAIVNQTLLNSLVQLQSKSADALDTASSVLKDLKQANVDAQEAADQLDKEQQAECAVNIAAQTEIVTQNKQVLDDAISHRKFIEQEIQDTNDYLDFINNRRNTINKRREELESQRCASNAFFVKSLKEHDDAIKIIELLKQDLAPYTSNNGQGEQVTELAQLSSVTDKLRQYSHLFNEQAIEEFNQLSRESVESSTAEWDPRADDNNKGELQLEKGEVGTQERDLKAKLGDKLVDLLDKLQEHLRQSIKNLTENEIRSAWDLAVWLQLSEQELKQLDEEEQRKNTYLEKLVISLQSAKAHEDKSIETHSASVALLSNIVGDCENKHNNYLKNTNRRNDENIIIDEVIQIFSEKVANMGSELRERIEDNLDNGQIDNQWKREISEHVERDSGRLHDNIKQETAF
;
A
#
# COMPACT_ATOMS: atom_id res chain seq x y z
N MET A 1 75.01 -78.55 88.06
CA MET A 1 73.80 -78.86 87.25
C MET A 1 72.56 -78.02 87.60
N LYS A 2 72.66 -76.91 88.38
CA LYS A 2 71.53 -76.00 88.68
C LYS A 2 71.60 -74.63 87.98
N SER A 3 72.73 -74.26 87.36
CA SER A 3 72.88 -72.98 86.63
C SER A 3 72.56 -73.02 85.14
N LEU A 4 72.34 -74.21 84.54
CA LEU A 4 72.06 -74.33 83.10
C LEU A 4 70.56 -74.28 82.75
N ILE A 5 69.68 -74.61 83.71
CA ILE A 5 68.22 -74.64 83.52
C ILE A 5 67.61 -73.23 83.68
N LEU A 6 68.20 -72.37 84.52
CA LEU A 6 67.73 -70.99 84.72
C LEU A 6 68.02 -70.09 83.50
N LEU A 7 69.09 -70.38 82.75
CA LEU A 7 69.48 -69.66 81.53
C LEU A 7 68.64 -70.04 80.31
N LEU A 8 68.05 -71.26 80.30
CA LEU A 8 67.14 -71.72 79.25
C LEU A 8 65.69 -71.24 79.46
N ILE A 9 65.25 -71.06 80.71
CA ILE A 9 63.89 -70.57 81.02
C ILE A 9 63.82 -69.04 80.82
N LEU A 10 64.90 -68.30 81.08
CA LEU A 10 64.99 -66.88 80.69
C LEU A 10 65.01 -66.72 79.17
N SER A 11 65.76 -67.53 78.41
CA SER A 11 65.80 -67.38 76.95
C SER A 11 64.46 -67.72 76.27
N LEU A 12 63.67 -68.65 76.79
CA LEU A 12 62.31 -68.96 76.29
C LEU A 12 61.25 -67.91 76.66
N ALA A 13 61.38 -67.27 77.83
CA ALA A 13 60.52 -66.15 78.22
C ALA A 13 60.87 -64.85 77.46
N PHE A 14 62.16 -64.61 77.20
CA PHE A 14 62.61 -63.51 76.36
C PHE A 14 62.29 -63.74 74.88
N THR A 15 62.34 -64.95 74.33
CA THR A 15 61.87 -65.18 72.95
C THR A 15 60.35 -65.06 72.81
N ASN A 16 59.54 -65.51 73.78
CA ASN A 16 58.08 -65.30 73.72
C ASN A 16 57.69 -63.84 73.94
N ALA A 17 58.38 -63.11 74.81
CA ALA A 17 58.17 -61.66 74.99
C ALA A 17 58.66 -60.86 73.77
N ILE A 18 59.85 -61.18 73.22
CA ILE A 18 60.37 -60.52 72.01
C ILE A 18 59.50 -60.85 70.81
N VAL A 19 59.07 -62.11 70.61
CA VAL A 19 58.16 -62.50 69.52
C VAL A 19 56.81 -61.80 69.68
N ASN A 20 56.22 -61.76 70.88
CA ASN A 20 55.00 -60.99 71.13
C ASN A 20 55.19 -59.48 70.93
N GLN A 21 56.35 -58.93 71.24
CA GLN A 21 56.65 -57.49 71.09
C GLN A 21 56.97 -57.12 69.64
N THR A 22 57.64 -57.98 68.86
CA THR A 22 57.74 -57.83 67.40
C THR A 22 56.41 -58.02 66.70
N LEU A 23 55.55 -58.93 67.17
CA LEU A 23 54.21 -59.12 66.62
C LEU A 23 53.33 -57.90 66.94
N LEU A 24 53.35 -57.41 68.19
CA LEU A 24 52.65 -56.19 68.60
C LEU A 24 53.15 -54.97 67.80
N ASN A 25 54.46 -54.80 67.63
CA ASN A 25 55.03 -53.73 66.82
C ASN A 25 54.65 -53.87 65.34
N SER A 26 54.60 -55.09 64.80
CA SER A 26 54.13 -55.34 63.43
C SER A 26 52.65 -55.03 63.29
N LEU A 27 51.83 -55.30 64.30
CA LEU A 27 50.40 -55.00 64.33
C LEU A 27 50.12 -53.52 64.44
N VAL A 28 50.88 -52.81 65.27
CA VAL A 28 50.83 -51.35 65.36
C VAL A 28 51.25 -50.72 64.03
N GLN A 29 52.27 -51.24 63.35
CA GLN A 29 52.64 -50.77 62.01
C GLN A 29 51.59 -51.09 60.94
N LEU A 30 50.98 -52.27 60.98
CA LEU A 30 49.94 -52.66 60.02
C LEU A 30 48.65 -51.86 60.25
N GLN A 31 48.33 -51.59 61.52
CA GLN A 31 47.25 -50.69 61.92
C GLN A 31 47.51 -49.26 61.43
N SER A 32 48.73 -48.72 61.60
CA SER A 32 49.09 -47.38 61.10
C SER A 32 48.97 -47.30 59.58
N LYS A 33 49.56 -48.25 58.84
CA LYS A 33 49.48 -48.28 57.37
C LYS A 33 48.04 -48.46 56.86
N SER A 34 47.24 -49.26 57.56
CA SER A 34 45.81 -49.43 57.23
C SER A 34 45.01 -48.16 57.49
N ALA A 35 45.28 -47.44 58.59
CA ALA A 35 44.65 -46.16 58.89
C ALA A 35 45.00 -45.11 57.83
N ASP A 36 46.28 -45.00 57.46
CA ASP A 36 46.74 -44.08 56.41
C ASP A 36 46.07 -44.38 55.05
N ALA A 37 45.93 -45.66 54.70
CA ALA A 37 45.26 -46.07 53.46
C ALA A 37 43.75 -45.77 53.48
N LEU A 38 43.08 -45.97 54.62
CA LEU A 38 41.65 -45.69 54.79
C LEU A 38 41.37 -44.18 54.78
N ASP A 39 42.23 -43.38 55.41
CA ASP A 39 42.15 -41.91 55.37
C ASP A 39 42.40 -41.38 53.96
N THR A 40 43.35 -41.97 53.23
CA THR A 40 43.60 -41.64 51.83
C THR A 40 42.38 -41.95 50.95
N ALA A 41 41.76 -43.11 51.10
CA ALA A 41 40.56 -43.47 50.33
C ALA A 41 39.35 -42.58 50.67
N SER A 42 39.18 -42.23 51.95
CA SER A 42 38.18 -41.26 52.41
C SER A 42 38.42 -39.87 51.82
N SER A 43 39.67 -39.42 51.76
CA SER A 43 40.06 -38.17 51.11
C SER A 43 39.69 -38.18 49.64
N VAL A 44 40.07 -39.22 48.89
CA VAL A 44 39.79 -39.32 47.45
C VAL A 44 38.28 -39.23 47.15
N LEU A 45 37.43 -39.88 47.96
CA LEU A 45 35.98 -39.81 47.78
C LEU A 45 35.41 -38.41 48.08
N LYS A 46 35.92 -37.75 49.13
CA LYS A 46 35.54 -36.36 49.46
C LYS A 46 36.04 -35.38 48.40
N ASP A 47 37.25 -35.59 47.89
CA ASP A 47 37.85 -34.78 46.83
C ASP A 47 37.07 -34.93 45.52
N LEU A 48 36.61 -36.15 45.18
CA LEU A 48 35.75 -36.39 44.04
C LEU A 48 34.40 -35.65 44.17
N LYS A 49 33.80 -35.69 45.36
CA LYS A 49 32.57 -34.91 45.64
C LYS A 49 32.82 -33.42 45.49
N GLN A 50 33.89 -32.90 46.08
CA GLN A 50 34.24 -31.48 46.00
C GLN A 50 34.49 -31.06 44.56
N ALA A 51 35.19 -31.87 43.76
CA ALA A 51 35.41 -31.60 42.34
C ALA A 51 34.09 -31.47 41.55
N ASN A 52 33.07 -32.28 41.88
CA ASN A 52 31.75 -32.15 41.28
C ASN A 52 31.01 -30.88 41.73
N VAL A 53 31.15 -30.48 42.99
CA VAL A 53 30.60 -29.21 43.51
C VAL A 53 31.26 -28.01 42.81
N ASP A 54 32.58 -28.00 42.72
CA ASP A 54 33.33 -26.93 42.05
C ASP A 54 32.98 -26.86 40.54
N ALA A 55 32.82 -28.02 39.89
CA ALA A 55 32.39 -28.09 38.50
C ALA A 55 30.94 -27.62 38.29
N GLN A 56 30.06 -27.80 39.29
CA GLN A 56 28.70 -27.27 39.27
C GLN A 56 28.72 -25.75 39.42
N GLU A 57 29.47 -25.20 40.37
CA GLU A 57 29.60 -23.75 40.55
C GLU A 57 30.15 -23.05 39.29
N ALA A 58 31.17 -23.65 38.65
CA ALA A 58 31.69 -23.17 37.39
C ALA A 58 30.65 -23.23 36.25
N ALA A 59 29.84 -24.29 36.20
CA ALA A 59 28.78 -24.43 35.21
C ALA A 59 27.63 -23.43 35.44
N ASP A 60 27.30 -23.12 36.70
CA ASP A 60 26.25 -22.16 37.06
C ASP A 60 26.64 -20.74 36.66
N GLN A 61 27.91 -20.38 36.91
CA GLN A 61 28.43 -19.09 36.47
C GLN A 61 28.45 -19.00 34.95
N LEU A 62 28.83 -20.06 34.25
CA LEU A 62 28.84 -20.10 32.79
C LEU A 62 27.41 -20.00 32.20
N ASP A 63 26.43 -20.72 32.73
CA ASP A 63 25.03 -20.64 32.27
C ASP A 63 24.48 -19.23 32.50
N LYS A 64 24.76 -18.61 33.65
CA LYS A 64 24.34 -17.23 33.93
C LYS A 64 24.91 -16.23 32.92
N GLU A 65 26.19 -16.34 32.59
CA GLU A 65 26.84 -15.50 31.58
C GLU A 65 26.25 -15.74 30.19
N GLN A 66 26.07 -17.02 29.80
CA GLN A 66 25.47 -17.39 28.53
C GLN A 66 24.02 -16.93 28.39
N GLN A 67 23.20 -17.03 29.45
CA GLN A 67 21.83 -16.54 29.45
C GLN A 67 21.78 -15.01 29.31
N ALA A 68 22.68 -14.29 29.98
CA ALA A 68 22.79 -12.84 29.84
C ALA A 68 23.20 -12.45 28.40
N GLU A 69 24.19 -13.12 27.81
CA GLU A 69 24.61 -12.92 26.43
C GLU A 69 23.46 -13.23 25.44
N CYS A 70 22.76 -14.34 25.66
CA CYS A 70 21.59 -14.74 24.88
C CYS A 70 20.49 -13.69 24.91
N ALA A 71 20.15 -13.16 26.08
CA ALA A 71 19.14 -12.11 26.21
C ALA A 71 19.51 -10.85 25.41
N VAL A 72 20.78 -10.44 25.47
CA VAL A 72 21.29 -9.29 24.69
C VAL A 72 21.21 -9.56 23.18
N ASN A 73 21.68 -10.73 22.73
CA ASN A 73 21.69 -11.08 21.31
C ASN A 73 20.27 -11.21 20.74
N ILE A 74 19.34 -11.82 21.49
CA ILE A 74 17.93 -11.93 21.11
C ILE A 74 17.30 -10.54 21.01
N ALA A 75 17.53 -9.66 21.99
CA ALA A 75 17.00 -8.30 21.97
C ALA A 75 17.52 -7.50 20.77
N ALA A 76 18.83 -7.53 20.54
CA ALA A 76 19.46 -6.85 19.40
C ALA A 76 18.92 -7.38 18.05
N GLN A 77 18.82 -8.69 17.89
CA GLN A 77 18.30 -9.27 16.65
C GLN A 77 16.80 -9.03 16.47
N THR A 78 16.02 -8.97 17.55
CA THR A 78 14.59 -8.61 17.51
C THR A 78 14.39 -7.17 17.03
N GLU A 79 15.26 -6.25 17.44
CA GLU A 79 15.24 -4.87 16.96
C GLU A 79 15.52 -4.81 15.44
N ILE A 80 16.53 -5.56 14.96
CA ILE A 80 16.85 -5.66 13.52
C ILE A 80 15.66 -6.22 12.73
N VAL A 81 15.01 -7.28 13.22
CA VAL A 81 13.82 -7.86 12.58
C VAL A 81 12.70 -6.82 12.46
N THR A 82 12.50 -6.01 13.50
CA THR A 82 11.47 -4.97 13.55
C THR A 82 11.78 -3.85 12.55
N GLN A 83 13.03 -3.38 12.50
CA GLN A 83 13.47 -2.37 11.52
C GLN A 83 13.32 -2.87 10.08
N ASN A 84 13.75 -4.12 9.80
CA ASN A 84 13.60 -4.72 8.48
C ASN A 84 12.13 -4.90 8.09
N LYS A 85 11.23 -5.14 9.05
CA LYS A 85 9.79 -5.20 8.79
C LYS A 85 9.25 -3.84 8.36
N GLN A 86 9.68 -2.75 9.01
CA GLN A 86 9.30 -1.40 8.64
C GLN A 86 9.78 -1.05 7.23
N VAL A 87 11.04 -1.35 6.91
CA VAL A 87 11.59 -1.15 5.56
C VAL A 87 10.78 -1.91 4.50
N LEU A 88 10.36 -3.15 4.81
CA LEU A 88 9.49 -3.92 3.93
C LEU A 88 8.11 -3.26 3.75
N ASP A 89 7.48 -2.79 4.82
CA ASP A 89 6.18 -2.11 4.74
C ASP A 89 6.25 -0.81 3.94
N ASP A 90 7.33 -0.04 4.10
CA ASP A 90 7.61 1.16 3.32
C ASP A 90 7.82 0.82 1.84
N ALA A 91 8.55 -0.25 1.53
CA ALA A 91 8.77 -0.71 0.15
C ALA A 91 7.45 -1.10 -0.53
N ILE A 92 6.58 -1.86 0.17
CA ILE A 92 5.24 -2.23 -0.32
C ILE A 92 4.40 -0.99 -0.57
N SER A 93 4.42 -0.02 0.36
CA SER A 93 3.65 1.21 0.26
C SER A 93 4.13 2.08 -0.91
N HIS A 94 5.44 2.18 -1.12
CA HIS A 94 6.02 2.91 -2.23
C HIS A 94 5.67 2.28 -3.60
N ARG A 95 5.73 0.95 -3.73
CA ARG A 95 5.27 0.26 -4.95
C ARG A 95 3.80 0.59 -5.25
N LYS A 96 2.92 0.48 -4.26
CA LYS A 96 1.49 0.78 -4.41
C LYS A 96 1.23 2.23 -4.82
N PHE A 97 1.99 3.17 -4.25
CA PHE A 97 1.93 4.58 -4.65
C PHE A 97 2.26 4.75 -6.14
N ILE A 98 3.33 4.12 -6.63
CA ILE A 98 3.70 4.19 -8.05
C ILE A 98 2.62 3.55 -8.95
N GLU A 99 2.04 2.42 -8.54
CA GLU A 99 0.94 1.78 -9.29
C GLU A 99 -0.28 2.69 -9.40
N GLN A 100 -0.62 3.42 -8.32
CA GLN A 100 -1.70 4.40 -8.35
C GLN A 100 -1.38 5.58 -9.28
N GLU A 101 -0.17 6.15 -9.20
CA GLU A 101 0.26 7.24 -10.08
C GLU A 101 0.24 6.84 -11.57
N ILE A 102 0.55 5.57 -11.87
CA ILE A 102 0.42 5.00 -13.23
C ILE A 102 -1.05 5.01 -13.67
N GLN A 103 -1.95 4.54 -12.80
CA GLN A 103 -3.37 4.52 -13.11
C GLN A 103 -3.92 5.93 -13.33
N ASP A 104 -3.64 6.87 -12.42
CA ASP A 104 -4.09 8.26 -12.51
C ASP A 104 -3.54 8.94 -13.77
N THR A 105 -2.31 8.61 -14.17
CA THR A 105 -1.71 9.12 -15.41
C THR A 105 -2.42 8.58 -16.65
N ASN A 106 -2.77 7.29 -16.67
CA ASN A 106 -3.55 6.69 -17.77
C ASN A 106 -4.95 7.29 -17.86
N ASP A 107 -5.65 7.45 -16.74
CA ASP A 107 -6.99 8.06 -16.70
C ASP A 107 -6.97 9.49 -17.26
N TYR A 108 -5.90 10.24 -16.95
CA TYR A 108 -5.72 11.58 -17.49
C TYR A 108 -5.38 11.59 -19.00
N LEU A 109 -4.61 10.62 -19.49
CA LEU A 109 -4.39 10.46 -20.94
C LEU A 109 -5.70 10.11 -21.67
N ASP A 110 -6.56 9.29 -21.08
CA ASP A 110 -7.89 8.99 -21.61
C ASP A 110 -8.78 10.25 -21.64
N PHE A 111 -8.72 11.07 -20.59
CA PHE A 111 -9.38 12.38 -20.58
C PHE A 111 -8.91 13.26 -21.75
N ILE A 112 -7.58 13.37 -21.97
CA ILE A 112 -7.01 14.14 -23.09
C ILE A 112 -7.56 13.63 -24.43
N ASN A 113 -7.50 12.33 -24.67
CA ASN A 113 -7.99 11.72 -25.91
C ASN A 113 -9.48 12.00 -26.15
N ASN A 114 -10.30 11.83 -25.11
CA ASN A 114 -11.74 12.12 -25.19
C ASN A 114 -12.01 13.60 -25.45
N ARG A 115 -11.23 14.51 -24.85
CA ARG A 115 -11.37 15.95 -25.05
C ARG A 115 -10.99 16.36 -26.47
N ARG A 116 -9.87 15.86 -27.01
CA ARG A 116 -9.45 16.08 -28.40
C ARG A 116 -10.51 15.61 -29.39
N ASN A 117 -11.03 14.39 -29.20
CA ASN A 117 -12.11 13.85 -30.03
C ASN A 117 -13.39 14.69 -29.99
N THR A 118 -13.77 15.18 -28.80
CA THR A 118 -14.93 16.04 -28.63
C THR A 118 -14.76 17.37 -29.37
N ILE A 119 -13.59 18.00 -29.27
CA ILE A 119 -13.28 19.24 -29.99
C ILE A 119 -13.34 19.01 -31.50
N ASN A 120 -12.66 17.97 -32.01
CA ASN A 120 -12.61 17.68 -33.44
C ASN A 120 -14.00 17.39 -34.03
N LYS A 121 -14.79 16.56 -33.34
CA LYS A 121 -16.19 16.31 -33.73
C LYS A 121 -16.99 17.61 -33.78
N ARG A 122 -16.82 18.48 -32.78
CA ARG A 122 -17.53 19.76 -32.75
C ARG A 122 -17.11 20.69 -33.88
N ARG A 123 -15.83 20.68 -34.28
CA ARG A 123 -15.32 21.43 -35.44
C ARG A 123 -16.03 20.98 -36.73
N GLU A 124 -16.12 19.68 -36.97
CA GLU A 124 -16.80 19.09 -38.12
C GLU A 124 -18.30 19.44 -38.15
N GLU A 125 -18.97 19.35 -37.00
CA GLU A 125 -20.39 19.72 -36.86
C GLU A 125 -20.62 21.20 -37.19
N LEU A 126 -19.78 22.10 -36.65
CA LEU A 126 -19.90 23.53 -36.88
C LEU A 126 -19.60 23.90 -38.33
N GLU A 127 -18.62 23.26 -38.96
CA GLU A 127 -18.34 23.47 -40.39
C GLU A 127 -19.55 23.10 -41.26
N SER A 128 -20.16 21.94 -41.01
CA SER A 128 -21.36 21.50 -41.72
C SER A 128 -22.55 22.47 -41.50
N GLN A 129 -22.77 22.90 -40.25
CA GLN A 129 -23.83 23.85 -39.92
C GLN A 129 -23.63 25.21 -40.60
N ARG A 130 -22.39 25.69 -40.71
CA ARG A 130 -22.09 26.96 -41.39
C ARG A 130 -22.32 26.89 -42.88
N CYS A 131 -21.97 25.79 -43.54
CA CYS A 131 -22.29 25.59 -44.96
C CYS A 131 -23.81 25.71 -45.21
N ALA A 132 -24.62 25.08 -44.37
CA ALA A 132 -26.08 25.20 -44.46
C ALA A 132 -26.57 26.62 -44.12
N SER A 133 -26.09 27.21 -43.02
CA SER A 133 -26.47 28.55 -42.57
C SER A 133 -26.14 29.62 -43.62
N ASN A 134 -24.95 29.58 -44.22
CA ASN A 134 -24.54 30.53 -45.27
C ASN A 134 -25.45 30.42 -46.51
N ALA A 135 -25.86 29.20 -46.89
CA ALA A 135 -26.78 29.01 -48.01
C ALA A 135 -28.16 29.62 -47.71
N PHE A 136 -28.69 29.43 -46.50
CA PHE A 136 -29.94 30.07 -46.08
C PHE A 136 -29.81 31.59 -46.01
N PHE A 137 -28.72 32.11 -45.45
CA PHE A 137 -28.45 33.54 -45.37
C PHE A 137 -28.46 34.20 -46.76
N VAL A 138 -27.70 33.66 -47.72
CA VAL A 138 -27.64 34.18 -49.09
C VAL A 138 -29.00 34.10 -49.79
N LYS A 139 -29.74 33.00 -49.59
CA LYS A 139 -31.09 32.85 -50.14
C LYS A 139 -32.04 33.91 -49.56
N SER A 140 -32.05 34.10 -48.25
CA SER A 140 -32.88 35.11 -47.59
C SER A 140 -32.55 36.52 -48.06
N LEU A 141 -31.25 36.87 -48.16
CA LEU A 141 -30.84 38.17 -48.71
C LEU A 141 -31.37 38.40 -50.13
N LYS A 142 -31.29 37.36 -50.99
CA LYS A 142 -31.77 37.43 -52.36
C LYS A 142 -33.29 37.61 -52.43
N GLU A 143 -34.04 36.87 -51.63
CA GLU A 143 -35.50 36.97 -51.53
C GLU A 143 -35.94 38.36 -51.05
N HIS A 144 -35.25 38.93 -50.07
CA HIS A 144 -35.53 40.29 -49.58
C HIS A 144 -35.18 41.37 -50.62
N ASP A 145 -34.05 41.24 -51.32
CA ASP A 145 -33.66 42.16 -52.40
C ASP A 145 -34.64 42.12 -53.59
N ASP A 146 -35.08 40.92 -53.99
CA ASP A 146 -36.07 40.75 -55.06
C ASP A 146 -37.43 41.33 -54.65
N ALA A 147 -37.85 41.16 -53.39
CA ALA A 147 -39.06 41.78 -52.87
C ALA A 147 -38.98 43.31 -52.87
N ILE A 148 -37.83 43.89 -52.49
CA ILE A 148 -37.61 45.34 -52.57
C ILE A 148 -37.72 45.85 -54.02
N LYS A 149 -37.10 45.16 -54.99
CA LYS A 149 -37.17 45.53 -56.42
C LYS A 149 -38.60 45.47 -56.96
N ILE A 150 -39.37 44.46 -56.54
CA ILE A 150 -40.78 44.35 -56.90
C ILE A 150 -41.56 45.51 -56.29
N ILE A 151 -41.35 45.83 -55.02
CA ILE A 151 -41.98 46.99 -54.38
C ILE A 151 -41.65 48.29 -55.14
N GLU A 152 -40.42 48.48 -55.59
CA GLU A 152 -40.02 49.63 -56.40
C GLU A 152 -40.75 49.70 -57.75
N LEU A 153 -40.87 48.57 -58.45
CA LEU A 153 -41.65 48.47 -59.70
C LEU A 153 -43.12 48.78 -59.45
N LEU A 154 -43.71 48.26 -58.36
CA LEU A 154 -45.11 48.51 -58.02
C LEU A 154 -45.34 49.98 -57.67
N LYS A 155 -44.42 50.63 -56.95
CA LYS A 155 -44.46 52.08 -56.70
C LYS A 155 -44.39 52.88 -58.00
N GLN A 156 -43.61 52.45 -58.99
CA GLN A 156 -43.56 53.08 -60.31
C GLN A 156 -44.86 52.90 -61.09
N ASP A 157 -45.45 51.71 -61.08
CA ASP A 157 -46.75 51.41 -61.70
C ASP A 157 -47.89 52.21 -61.05
N LEU A 158 -47.78 52.51 -59.76
CA LEU A 158 -48.74 53.31 -58.98
C LEU A 158 -48.56 54.82 -59.15
N ALA A 159 -47.39 55.28 -59.63
CA ALA A 159 -47.06 56.69 -59.71
C ALA A 159 -48.05 57.56 -60.51
N PRO A 160 -48.69 57.09 -61.61
CA PRO A 160 -49.72 57.87 -62.31
C PRO A 160 -51.00 58.11 -61.49
N TYR A 161 -51.22 57.30 -60.44
CA TYR A 161 -52.44 57.26 -59.65
C TYR A 161 -52.29 57.91 -58.26
N THR A 162 -51.13 58.51 -57.98
CA THR A 162 -50.86 59.27 -56.75
C THR A 162 -51.10 60.77 -56.96
N SER A 163 -51.38 61.47 -55.87
CA SER A 163 -51.79 62.88 -55.89
C SER A 163 -50.70 63.85 -56.38
N ASN A 164 -49.44 63.39 -56.49
CA ASN A 164 -48.26 64.21 -56.76
C ASN A 164 -47.89 64.40 -58.25
N ASN A 165 -48.51 63.68 -59.20
CA ASN A 165 -48.06 63.68 -60.60
C ASN A 165 -48.85 64.59 -61.58
N GLY A 166 -49.61 65.57 -61.09
CA GLY A 166 -50.16 66.68 -61.89
C GLY A 166 -51.13 66.33 -63.03
N GLN A 167 -51.38 65.04 -63.29
CA GLN A 167 -52.30 64.49 -64.29
C GLN A 167 -53.07 63.28 -63.73
N GLY A 168 -53.48 63.32 -62.46
CA GLY A 168 -54.12 62.19 -61.79
C GLY A 168 -55.47 61.83 -62.43
N GLU A 169 -55.48 60.83 -63.31
CA GLU A 169 -56.69 60.06 -63.60
C GLU A 169 -57.10 59.36 -62.30
N GLN A 170 -58.21 59.80 -61.71
CA GLN A 170 -58.70 59.24 -60.45
C GLN A 170 -59.06 57.76 -60.65
N VAL A 171 -58.28 56.86 -60.03
CA VAL A 171 -58.64 55.45 -59.95
C VAL A 171 -59.94 55.34 -59.15
N THR A 172 -61.01 54.92 -59.82
CA THR A 172 -62.32 54.72 -59.20
C THR A 172 -62.62 53.24 -58.95
N GLU A 173 -61.84 52.30 -59.51
CA GLU A 173 -61.98 50.86 -59.35
C GLU A 173 -60.62 50.13 -59.31
N LEU A 174 -60.51 49.16 -58.40
CA LEU A 174 -59.33 48.32 -58.11
C LEU A 174 -59.03 47.24 -59.17
N ALA A 175 -59.93 47.04 -60.14
CA ALA A 175 -59.75 46.00 -61.17
C ALA A 175 -58.47 46.20 -62.00
N GLN A 176 -58.01 47.46 -62.13
CA GLN A 176 -56.75 47.83 -62.78
C GLN A 176 -55.50 47.53 -61.95
N LEU A 177 -55.65 47.20 -60.66
CA LEU A 177 -54.58 46.89 -59.70
C LEU A 177 -54.39 45.38 -59.44
N SER A 178 -55.24 44.53 -60.02
CA SER A 178 -55.23 43.07 -59.79
C SER A 178 -53.86 42.42 -60.03
N SER A 179 -53.10 42.85 -61.05
CA SER A 179 -51.75 42.32 -61.31
C SER A 179 -50.69 42.77 -60.30
N VAL A 180 -50.89 43.92 -59.65
CA VAL A 180 -49.98 44.47 -58.63
C VAL A 180 -50.13 43.67 -57.35
N THR A 181 -51.36 43.35 -56.98
CA THR A 181 -51.69 42.56 -55.79
C THR A 181 -51.21 41.11 -55.91
N ASP A 182 -51.37 40.49 -57.08
CA ASP A 182 -50.92 39.12 -57.31
C ASP A 182 -49.39 38.95 -57.27
N LYS A 183 -48.64 39.96 -57.75
CA LYS A 183 -47.17 39.98 -57.66
C LYS A 183 -46.69 40.13 -56.22
N LEU A 184 -47.33 40.99 -55.43
CA LEU A 184 -46.97 41.16 -54.01
C LEU A 184 -47.28 39.90 -53.20
N ARG A 185 -48.39 39.22 -53.49
CA ARG A 185 -48.83 38.01 -52.77
C ARG A 185 -47.85 36.84 -52.89
N GLN A 186 -47.07 36.74 -53.97
CA GLN A 186 -46.03 35.71 -54.13
C GLN A 186 -44.91 35.84 -53.09
N TYR A 187 -44.71 37.04 -52.55
CA TYR A 187 -43.71 37.35 -51.52
C TYR A 187 -44.32 37.55 -50.14
N SER A 188 -45.59 37.16 -49.97
CA SER A 188 -46.33 37.32 -48.70
C SER A 188 -45.64 36.71 -47.49
N HIS A 189 -44.88 35.63 -47.67
CA HIS A 189 -44.10 34.99 -46.61
C HIS A 189 -42.91 35.82 -46.10
N LEU A 190 -42.53 36.91 -46.80
CA LEU A 190 -41.44 37.83 -46.40
C LEU A 190 -41.98 39.05 -45.63
N PHE A 191 -43.30 39.13 -45.42
CA PHE A 191 -43.96 40.27 -44.81
C PHE A 191 -44.34 39.97 -43.36
N ASN A 192 -44.37 41.00 -42.52
CA ASN A 192 -44.93 40.89 -41.17
C ASN A 192 -46.47 40.73 -41.26
N GLU A 193 -47.07 39.96 -40.35
CA GLU A 193 -48.50 39.62 -40.32
C GLU A 193 -49.41 40.85 -40.46
N GLN A 194 -49.06 41.95 -39.80
CA GLN A 194 -49.81 43.20 -39.85
C GLN A 194 -49.76 43.86 -41.25
N ALA A 195 -48.60 43.84 -41.92
CA ALA A 195 -48.46 44.38 -43.27
C ALA A 195 -49.26 43.56 -44.29
N ILE A 196 -49.35 42.24 -44.08
CA ILE A 196 -50.21 41.33 -44.86
C ILE A 196 -51.69 41.60 -44.60
N GLU A 197 -52.09 41.80 -43.35
CA GLU A 197 -53.47 42.10 -42.97
C GLU A 197 -53.94 43.45 -43.53
N GLU A 198 -53.16 44.51 -43.35
CA GLU A 198 -53.48 45.84 -43.88
C GLU A 198 -53.52 45.84 -45.42
N PHE A 199 -52.58 45.14 -46.06
CA PHE A 199 -52.58 44.97 -47.51
C PHE A 199 -53.78 44.15 -48.02
N ASN A 200 -54.12 43.05 -47.35
CA ASN A 200 -55.29 42.25 -47.69
C ASN A 200 -56.60 43.00 -47.43
N GLN A 201 -56.67 43.87 -46.43
CA GLN A 201 -57.84 44.71 -46.18
C GLN A 201 -58.02 45.76 -47.30
N LEU A 202 -56.94 46.40 -47.75
CA LEU A 202 -56.98 47.36 -48.85
C LEU A 202 -57.24 46.73 -50.22
N SER A 203 -56.80 45.47 -50.44
CA SER A 203 -57.16 44.74 -51.67
C SER A 203 -58.61 44.24 -51.66
N ARG A 204 -59.17 43.95 -50.47
CA ARG A 204 -60.55 43.50 -50.27
C ARG A 204 -61.59 44.63 -50.35
N GLU A 205 -61.21 45.89 -50.23
CA GLU A 205 -62.12 47.06 -50.40
C GLU A 205 -62.66 47.24 -51.83
N SER A 206 -62.41 46.30 -52.75
CA SER A 206 -63.05 46.27 -54.08
C SER A 206 -63.64 44.95 -54.54
N VAL A 207 -63.48 43.88 -53.78
CA VAL A 207 -64.10 42.61 -54.12
C VAL A 207 -64.63 42.03 -52.82
N GLU A 208 -65.94 42.22 -52.62
CA GLU A 208 -66.69 41.44 -51.67
C GLU A 208 -66.41 39.94 -51.86
N SER A 209 -66.05 39.27 -50.76
CA SER A 209 -66.42 37.90 -50.39
C SER A 209 -65.25 37.06 -49.84
N SER A 210 -65.18 37.05 -48.50
CA SER A 210 -65.14 35.89 -47.59
C SER A 210 -64.06 34.79 -47.65
N THR A 211 -63.59 34.49 -46.42
CA THR A 211 -63.01 33.25 -45.85
C THR A 211 -61.64 32.73 -46.30
N ALA A 212 -60.67 32.79 -45.38
CA ALA A 212 -59.88 31.61 -45.00
C ALA A 212 -59.25 31.81 -43.61
N GLU A 213 -59.45 30.80 -42.78
CA GLU A 213 -58.99 30.56 -41.42
C GLU A 213 -57.45 30.40 -41.37
N TRP A 214 -56.79 30.97 -40.35
CA TRP A 214 -55.34 30.89 -40.17
C TRP A 214 -54.94 30.40 -38.77
N ASP A 215 -53.84 29.64 -38.74
CA ASP A 215 -53.39 28.66 -37.74
C ASP A 215 -52.99 29.26 -36.37
N PRO A 216 -53.50 28.73 -35.24
CA PRO A 216 -53.24 29.26 -33.89
C PRO A 216 -51.85 28.93 -33.30
N ARG A 217 -50.81 28.71 -34.11
CA ARG A 217 -49.45 28.37 -33.62
C ARG A 217 -48.32 29.29 -34.08
N ALA A 218 -48.64 30.50 -34.54
CA ALA A 218 -47.65 31.56 -34.70
C ALA A 218 -47.34 32.17 -33.32
N ASP A 219 -46.34 31.61 -32.66
CA ASP A 219 -45.84 32.04 -31.35
C ASP A 219 -44.61 32.94 -31.55
N ASP A 220 -44.82 34.16 -32.05
CA ASP A 220 -43.93 35.29 -31.80
C ASP A 220 -44.61 36.62 -32.15
N ASN A 221 -45.20 37.29 -31.16
CA ASN A 221 -45.15 38.74 -30.95
C ASN A 221 -46.17 39.17 -29.88
N ASN A 222 -45.67 39.75 -28.79
CA ASN A 222 -46.46 40.29 -27.69
C ASN A 222 -47.48 41.34 -28.18
N LYS A 223 -48.75 40.92 -28.16
CA LYS A 223 -49.97 41.62 -28.62
C LYS A 223 -50.35 42.90 -27.85
N GLY A 224 -49.43 43.47 -27.06
CA GLY A 224 -49.73 44.45 -26.02
C GLY A 224 -49.39 45.92 -26.30
N GLU A 225 -48.51 46.24 -27.25
CA GLU A 225 -47.92 47.59 -27.32
C GLU A 225 -48.31 48.47 -28.51
N LEU A 226 -49.22 48.04 -29.40
CA LEU A 226 -49.60 48.87 -30.56
C LEU A 226 -51.11 48.85 -30.80
N GLN A 227 -51.86 49.49 -29.90
CA GLN A 227 -53.23 49.95 -30.19
C GLN A 227 -53.16 51.37 -30.77
N LEU A 228 -53.47 51.53 -32.05
CA LEU A 228 -53.77 52.84 -32.65
C LEU A 228 -55.18 53.28 -32.21
N GLU A 229 -55.27 54.55 -31.78
CA GLU A 229 -56.53 55.22 -31.40
C GLU A 229 -57.60 55.07 -32.48
N LYS A 230 -58.83 54.74 -32.05
CA LYS A 230 -60.03 54.72 -32.88
C LYS A 230 -60.31 56.11 -33.45
N GLY A 231 -60.09 56.28 -34.75
CA GLY A 231 -60.56 57.46 -35.49
C GLY A 231 -62.10 57.49 -35.57
N GLU A 232 -62.68 58.64 -35.21
CA GLU A 232 -64.12 58.90 -35.26
C GLU A 232 -64.67 58.86 -36.69
N VAL A 233 -65.83 58.23 -36.83
CA VAL A 233 -66.60 58.10 -38.07
C VAL A 233 -67.32 59.43 -38.35
N GLY A 234 -66.85 60.19 -39.33
CA GLY A 234 -67.51 61.42 -39.75
C GLY A 234 -67.03 61.98 -41.08
N THR A 235 -67.85 61.83 -42.13
CA THR A 235 -67.90 62.66 -43.35
C THR A 235 -66.59 62.86 -44.14
N GLN A 236 -66.22 61.92 -45.02
CA GLN A 236 -65.26 62.19 -46.11
C GLN A 236 -65.27 61.13 -47.24
N GLU A 237 -66.45 60.65 -47.67
CA GLU A 237 -66.57 59.61 -48.71
C GLU A 237 -66.07 60.06 -50.11
N ARG A 238 -65.92 61.38 -50.34
CA ARG A 238 -65.34 61.94 -51.58
C ARG A 238 -63.84 62.22 -51.53
N ASP A 239 -63.23 62.14 -50.35
CA ASP A 239 -61.79 62.41 -50.15
C ASP A 239 -61.00 61.11 -49.91
N LEU A 240 -61.69 59.97 -49.78
CA LEU A 240 -61.11 58.64 -49.63
C LEU A 240 -60.59 58.04 -50.95
N LYS A 241 -61.22 58.38 -52.10
CA LYS A 241 -60.81 57.85 -53.42
C LYS A 241 -59.54 58.51 -53.99
N ALA A 242 -59.21 59.73 -53.56
CA ALA A 242 -57.94 60.38 -53.89
C ALA A 242 -56.76 59.90 -52.99
N LYS A 243 -57.03 59.09 -51.97
CA LYS A 243 -56.04 58.67 -50.94
C LYS A 243 -55.61 57.22 -51.05
N LEU A 244 -56.21 56.39 -51.91
CA LEU A 244 -55.90 54.97 -51.96
C LEU A 244 -54.51 54.69 -52.56
N GLY A 245 -54.15 55.36 -53.66
CA GLY A 245 -52.82 55.26 -54.26
C GLY A 245 -51.73 55.72 -53.28
N ASP A 246 -51.95 56.85 -52.60
CA ASP A 246 -51.02 57.39 -51.61
C ASP A 246 -50.88 56.47 -50.38
N LYS A 247 -51.96 55.87 -49.88
CA LYS A 247 -51.92 54.87 -48.81
C LYS A 247 -51.19 53.59 -49.21
N LEU A 248 -51.38 53.13 -50.45
CA LEU A 248 -50.75 51.90 -50.93
C LEU A 248 -49.24 52.12 -51.15
N VAL A 249 -48.83 53.32 -51.59
CA VAL A 249 -47.42 53.71 -51.64
C VAL A 249 -46.80 53.83 -50.24
N ASP A 250 -47.50 54.40 -49.24
CA ASP A 250 -47.01 54.46 -47.85
C ASP A 250 -46.81 53.07 -47.23
N LEU A 251 -47.71 52.12 -47.50
CA LEU A 251 -47.53 50.73 -47.07
C LEU A 251 -46.36 50.05 -47.78
N LEU A 252 -46.20 50.29 -49.07
CA LEU A 252 -45.05 49.81 -49.83
C LEU A 252 -43.73 50.41 -49.31
N ASP A 253 -43.72 51.68 -48.87
CA ASP A 253 -42.57 52.33 -48.22
C ASP A 253 -42.22 51.68 -46.87
N LYS A 254 -43.22 51.47 -46.00
CA LYS A 254 -43.01 50.77 -44.72
C LYS A 254 -42.51 49.35 -44.91
N LEU A 255 -43.03 48.65 -45.92
CA LEU A 255 -42.61 47.31 -46.27
C LEU A 255 -41.19 47.27 -46.82
N GLN A 256 -40.85 48.22 -47.70
CA GLN A 256 -39.49 48.39 -48.22
C GLN A 256 -38.49 48.65 -47.09
N GLU A 257 -38.85 49.50 -46.13
CA GLU A 257 -38.00 49.79 -44.96
C GLU A 257 -37.86 48.58 -44.03
N HIS A 258 -38.95 47.84 -43.78
CA HIS A 258 -38.90 46.59 -43.02
C HIS A 258 -37.96 45.56 -43.67
N LEU A 259 -38.03 45.38 -44.99
CA LEU A 259 -37.14 44.46 -45.72
C LEU A 259 -35.67 44.92 -45.65
N ARG A 260 -35.40 46.23 -45.75
CA ARG A 260 -34.05 46.79 -45.57
C ARG A 260 -33.51 46.57 -44.16
N GLN A 261 -34.33 46.78 -43.14
CA GLN A 261 -33.96 46.53 -41.75
C GLN A 261 -33.74 45.03 -41.49
N SER A 262 -34.56 44.16 -42.09
CA SER A 262 -34.38 42.70 -42.02
C SER A 262 -33.05 42.28 -42.67
N ILE A 263 -32.71 42.79 -43.86
CA ILE A 263 -31.40 42.57 -44.51
C ILE A 263 -30.25 42.99 -43.58
N LYS A 264 -30.35 44.16 -42.95
CA LYS A 264 -29.35 44.67 -42.00
C LYS A 264 -29.21 43.73 -40.79
N ASN A 265 -30.33 43.36 -40.17
CA ASN A 265 -30.35 42.44 -39.01
C ASN A 265 -29.77 41.06 -39.37
N LEU A 266 -30.15 40.49 -40.51
CA LEU A 266 -29.60 39.24 -41.02
C LEU A 266 -28.08 39.33 -41.20
N THR A 267 -27.60 40.43 -41.78
CA THR A 267 -26.16 40.66 -42.02
C THR A 267 -25.39 40.81 -40.71
N GLU A 268 -25.89 41.60 -39.77
CA GLU A 268 -25.27 41.78 -38.44
C GLU A 268 -25.22 40.46 -37.65
N ASN A 269 -26.31 39.69 -37.68
CA ASN A 269 -26.37 38.37 -37.04
C ASN A 269 -25.39 37.37 -37.66
N GLU A 270 -25.27 37.38 -38.98
CA GLU A 270 -24.34 36.51 -39.71
C GLU A 270 -22.87 36.86 -39.40
N ILE A 271 -22.54 38.17 -39.39
CA ILE A 271 -21.20 38.64 -39.00
C ILE A 271 -20.86 38.22 -37.58
N ARG A 272 -21.83 38.37 -36.65
CA ARG A 272 -21.63 37.99 -35.24
C ARG A 272 -21.44 36.48 -35.10
N SER A 273 -22.27 35.67 -35.75
CA SER A 273 -22.12 34.20 -35.74
C SER A 273 -20.79 33.75 -36.32
N ALA A 274 -20.34 34.38 -37.42
CA ALA A 274 -19.03 34.10 -38.01
C ALA A 274 -17.87 34.47 -37.07
N TRP A 275 -17.99 35.61 -36.37
CA TRP A 275 -16.99 36.05 -35.40
C TRP A 275 -16.91 35.14 -34.19
N ASP A 276 -18.06 34.77 -33.59
CA ASP A 276 -18.13 33.85 -32.45
C ASP A 276 -17.52 32.48 -32.81
N LEU A 277 -17.77 31.99 -34.03
CA LEU A 277 -17.14 30.77 -34.52
C LEU A 277 -15.63 30.91 -34.69
N ALA A 278 -15.15 32.01 -35.28
CA ALA A 278 -13.72 32.25 -35.46
C ALA A 278 -12.98 32.29 -34.11
N VAL A 279 -13.57 32.95 -33.12
CA VAL A 279 -13.04 32.99 -31.74
C VAL A 279 -13.02 31.57 -31.15
N TRP A 280 -14.11 30.82 -31.27
CA TRP A 280 -14.17 29.44 -30.77
C TRP A 280 -13.13 28.54 -31.44
N LEU A 281 -12.97 28.62 -32.77
CA LEU A 281 -11.98 27.86 -33.52
C LEU A 281 -10.56 28.18 -33.05
N GLN A 282 -10.22 29.46 -32.90
CA GLN A 282 -8.92 29.88 -32.40
C GLN A 282 -8.64 29.33 -30.99
N LEU A 283 -9.60 29.45 -30.07
CA LEU A 283 -9.46 28.92 -28.71
C LEU A 283 -9.32 27.39 -28.71
N SER A 284 -10.09 26.71 -29.56
CA SER A 284 -10.03 25.26 -29.69
C SER A 284 -8.70 24.76 -30.26
N GLU A 285 -8.09 25.48 -31.21
CA GLU A 285 -6.77 25.14 -31.74
C GLU A 285 -5.66 25.35 -30.70
N GLN A 286 -5.76 26.40 -29.89
CA GLN A 286 -4.85 26.60 -28.77
C GLN A 286 -4.99 25.48 -27.74
N GLU A 287 -6.23 25.10 -27.39
CA GLU A 287 -6.49 23.99 -26.48
C GLU A 287 -5.95 22.67 -27.04
N LEU A 288 -6.18 22.35 -28.32
CA LEU A 288 -5.64 21.15 -28.96
C LEU A 288 -4.11 21.11 -28.90
N LYS A 289 -3.44 22.23 -29.14
CA LYS A 289 -1.98 22.31 -29.01
C LYS A 289 -1.51 22.06 -27.58
N GLN A 290 -2.21 22.63 -26.59
CA GLN A 290 -1.89 22.40 -25.17
C GLN A 290 -2.10 20.93 -24.78
N LEU A 291 -3.19 20.31 -25.26
CA LEU A 291 -3.49 18.90 -25.03
C LEU A 291 -2.42 17.99 -25.66
N ASP A 292 -1.91 18.30 -26.86
CA ASP A 292 -0.81 17.56 -27.48
C ASP A 292 0.49 17.65 -26.65
N GLU A 293 0.82 18.85 -26.15
CA GLU A 293 2.00 19.05 -25.29
C GLU A 293 1.84 18.35 -23.92
N GLU A 294 0.62 18.32 -23.37
CA GLU A 294 0.31 17.58 -22.14
C GLU A 294 0.38 16.08 -22.33
N GLU A 295 -0.14 15.55 -23.44
CA GLU A 295 -0.08 14.13 -23.78
C GLU A 295 1.38 13.66 -23.86
N GLN A 296 2.24 14.40 -24.56
CA GLN A 296 3.67 14.06 -24.66
C GLN A 296 4.36 14.07 -23.28
N ARG A 297 4.07 15.09 -22.46
CA ARG A 297 4.62 15.19 -21.10
C ARG A 297 4.16 14.01 -20.23
N LYS A 298 2.89 13.63 -20.32
CA LYS A 298 2.29 12.54 -19.55
C LYS A 298 2.78 11.16 -20.02
N ASN A 299 2.94 10.94 -21.32
CA ASN A 299 3.57 9.73 -21.84
C ASN A 299 5.02 9.58 -21.36
N THR A 300 5.81 10.66 -21.40
CA THR A 300 7.18 10.65 -20.86
C THR A 300 7.21 10.36 -19.36
N TYR A 301 6.24 10.92 -18.62
CA TYR A 301 6.11 10.67 -17.19
C TYR A 301 5.73 9.21 -16.91
N LEU A 302 4.80 8.64 -17.69
CA LEU A 302 4.38 7.25 -17.59
C LEU A 302 5.55 6.29 -17.83
N GLU A 303 6.39 6.55 -18.84
CA GLU A 303 7.61 5.75 -19.08
C GLU A 303 8.55 5.75 -17.86
N LYS A 304 8.73 6.92 -17.22
CA LYS A 304 9.51 7.02 -15.97
C LYS A 304 8.87 6.24 -14.84
N LEU A 305 7.55 6.31 -14.68
CA LEU A 305 6.83 5.56 -13.66
C LEU A 305 6.95 4.05 -13.87
N VAL A 306 6.90 3.56 -15.11
CA VAL A 306 7.09 2.13 -15.43
C VAL A 306 8.47 1.64 -14.99
N ILE A 307 9.53 2.43 -15.24
CA ILE A 307 10.88 2.12 -14.78
C ILE A 307 10.95 2.16 -13.24
N SER A 308 10.38 3.19 -12.62
CA SER A 308 10.32 3.31 -11.17
C SER A 308 9.56 2.13 -10.53
N LEU A 309 8.50 1.62 -11.17
CA LEU A 309 7.76 0.47 -10.69
C LEU A 309 8.61 -0.80 -10.69
N GLN A 310 9.43 -1.00 -11.72
CA GLN A 310 10.37 -2.13 -11.77
C GLN A 310 11.39 -2.04 -10.63
N SER A 311 11.95 -0.85 -10.40
CA SER A 311 12.87 -0.60 -9.29
C SER A 311 12.21 -0.83 -7.93
N ALA A 312 10.98 -0.34 -7.74
CA ALA A 312 10.22 -0.51 -6.51
C ALA A 312 9.90 -1.97 -6.22
N LYS A 313 9.53 -2.76 -7.24
CA LYS A 313 9.34 -4.21 -7.10
C LYS A 313 10.63 -4.93 -6.70
N ALA A 314 11.75 -4.61 -7.33
CA ALA A 314 13.05 -5.19 -6.96
C ALA A 314 13.46 -4.82 -5.52
N HIS A 315 13.17 -3.60 -5.07
CA HIS A 315 13.41 -3.17 -3.70
C HIS A 315 12.49 -3.88 -2.70
N GLU A 316 11.21 -4.08 -3.02
CA GLU A 316 10.27 -4.89 -2.23
C GLU A 316 10.78 -6.33 -2.10
N ASP A 317 11.11 -6.99 -3.21
CA ASP A 317 11.64 -8.36 -3.22
C ASP A 317 12.89 -8.47 -2.32
N LYS A 318 13.80 -7.49 -2.42
CA LYS A 318 15.02 -7.50 -1.59
C LYS A 318 14.71 -7.29 -0.11
N SER A 319 13.71 -6.48 0.20
CA SER A 319 13.26 -6.23 1.57
C SER A 319 12.58 -7.46 2.16
N ILE A 320 11.81 -8.22 1.37
CA ILE A 320 11.23 -9.51 1.76
C ILE A 320 12.33 -10.51 2.13
N GLU A 321 13.34 -10.66 1.27
CA GLU A 321 14.49 -11.55 1.54
C GLU A 321 15.19 -11.16 2.84
N THR A 322 15.48 -9.86 3.01
CA THR A 322 16.23 -9.35 4.17
C THR A 322 15.45 -9.54 5.47
N HIS A 323 14.15 -9.23 5.47
CA HIS A 323 13.29 -9.47 6.62
C HIS A 323 13.22 -10.97 6.95
N SER A 324 12.99 -11.83 5.95
CA SER A 324 12.91 -13.29 6.15
C SER A 324 14.22 -13.86 6.69
N ALA A 325 15.36 -13.43 6.17
CA ALA A 325 16.68 -13.82 6.66
C ALA A 325 16.89 -13.38 8.12
N SER A 326 16.47 -12.16 8.48
CA SER A 326 16.60 -11.67 9.86
C SER A 326 15.72 -12.44 10.85
N VAL A 327 14.51 -12.87 10.44
CA VAL A 327 13.62 -13.72 11.25
C VAL A 327 14.22 -15.12 11.43
N ALA A 328 14.76 -15.71 10.36
CA ALA A 328 15.44 -17.00 10.44
C ALA A 328 16.66 -16.94 11.37
N LEU A 329 17.46 -15.87 11.30
CA LEU A 329 18.60 -15.67 12.20
C LEU A 329 18.15 -15.53 13.66
N LEU A 330 17.08 -14.78 13.94
CA LEU A 330 16.50 -14.68 15.28
C LEU A 330 16.09 -16.07 15.81
N SER A 331 15.41 -16.85 14.98
CA SER A 331 15.00 -18.22 15.34
C SER A 331 16.19 -19.12 15.66
N ASN A 332 17.29 -19.01 14.91
CA ASN A 332 18.51 -19.76 15.16
C ASN A 332 19.16 -19.36 16.49
N ILE A 333 19.26 -18.06 16.78
CA ILE A 333 19.81 -17.55 18.05
C ILE A 333 18.98 -18.07 19.24
N VAL A 334 17.65 -17.99 19.15
CA VAL A 334 16.76 -18.51 20.20
C VAL A 334 17.00 -20.02 20.39
N GLY A 335 17.04 -20.79 19.31
CA GLY A 335 17.28 -22.24 19.38
C GLY A 335 18.65 -22.60 19.97
N ASP A 336 19.71 -21.88 19.59
CA ASP A 336 21.06 -22.10 20.15
C ASP A 336 21.11 -21.80 21.64
N CYS A 337 20.43 -20.74 22.10
CA CYS A 337 20.32 -20.38 23.51
C CYS A 337 19.55 -21.44 24.31
N GLU A 338 18.43 -21.93 23.78
CA GLU A 338 17.68 -23.03 24.39
C GLU A 338 18.53 -24.31 24.48
N ASN A 339 19.28 -24.64 23.42
CA ASN A 339 20.16 -25.80 23.42
C ASN A 339 21.29 -25.70 24.46
N LYS A 340 21.92 -24.53 24.62
CA LYS A 340 22.94 -24.29 25.66
C LYS A 340 22.35 -24.50 27.04
N HIS A 341 21.18 -23.91 27.33
CA HIS A 341 20.53 -24.04 28.62
C HIS A 341 20.08 -25.49 28.92
N ASN A 342 19.52 -26.18 27.92
CA ASN A 342 19.14 -27.59 28.06
C ASN A 342 20.36 -28.49 28.34
N ASN A 343 21.52 -28.20 27.72
CA ASN A 343 22.77 -28.90 28.01
C ASN A 343 23.27 -28.63 29.42
N TYR A 344 23.13 -27.39 29.93
CA TYR A 344 23.42 -27.06 31.31
C TYR A 344 22.53 -27.88 32.27
N LEU A 345 21.20 -27.85 32.10
CA LEU A 345 20.25 -28.58 32.94
C LEU A 345 20.54 -30.09 32.96
N LYS A 346 20.84 -30.68 31.80
CA LYS A 346 21.20 -32.10 31.68
C LYS A 346 22.46 -32.44 32.49
N ASN A 347 23.48 -31.59 32.41
CA ASN A 347 24.73 -31.81 33.13
C ASN A 347 24.59 -31.56 34.63
N THR A 348 23.75 -30.61 35.05
CA THR A 348 23.41 -30.38 36.46
C THR A 348 22.72 -31.60 37.05
N ASN A 349 21.73 -32.17 36.35
CA ASN A 349 21.08 -33.41 36.80
C ASN A 349 22.10 -34.56 36.91
N ARG A 350 22.97 -34.75 35.92
CA ARG A 350 24.04 -35.76 35.96
C ARG A 350 24.95 -35.60 37.19
N ARG A 351 25.43 -34.38 37.48
CA ARG A 351 26.31 -34.11 38.63
C ARG A 351 25.59 -34.31 39.97
N ASN A 352 24.31 -33.95 40.05
CA ASN A 352 23.49 -34.21 41.23
C ASN A 352 23.35 -35.72 41.48
N ASP A 353 23.06 -36.51 40.44
CA ASP A 353 22.98 -37.97 40.54
C ASP A 353 24.34 -38.58 40.96
N GLU A 354 25.45 -38.10 40.40
CA GLU A 354 26.80 -38.53 40.77
C GLU A 354 27.13 -38.21 42.23
N ASN A 355 26.76 -37.02 42.72
CA ASN A 355 26.98 -36.64 44.11
C ASN A 355 26.19 -37.50 45.10
N ILE A 356 24.95 -37.90 44.75
CA ILE A 356 24.16 -38.84 45.57
C ILE A 356 24.90 -40.18 45.67
N ILE A 357 25.38 -40.72 44.54
CA ILE A 357 26.13 -41.98 44.52
C ILE A 357 27.42 -41.87 45.34
N ILE A 358 28.16 -40.76 45.21
CA ILE A 358 29.39 -40.54 45.98
C ILE A 358 29.08 -40.48 47.48
N ASP A 359 27.99 -39.83 47.88
CA ASP A 359 27.56 -39.78 49.27
C ASP A 359 27.21 -41.17 49.84
N GLU A 360 26.49 -41.98 49.07
CA GLU A 360 26.22 -43.38 49.43
C GLU A 360 27.52 -44.19 49.60
N VAL A 361 28.49 -44.03 48.70
CA VAL A 361 29.79 -44.71 48.76
C VAL A 361 30.60 -44.25 49.98
N ILE A 362 30.63 -42.94 50.27
CA ILE A 362 31.29 -42.38 51.46
C ILE A 362 30.67 -42.95 52.74
N GLN A 363 29.34 -43.07 52.79
CA GLN A 363 28.65 -43.63 53.95
C GLN A 363 29.01 -45.10 54.15
N ILE A 364 28.86 -45.93 53.11
CA ILE A 364 29.19 -47.38 53.16
C ILE A 364 30.66 -47.59 53.55
N PHE A 365 31.57 -46.78 52.98
CA PHE A 365 32.99 -46.83 53.31
C PHE A 365 33.22 -46.49 54.78
N SER A 366 32.62 -45.41 55.27
CA SER A 366 32.75 -44.97 56.68
C SER A 366 32.19 -46.00 57.66
N GLU A 367 31.05 -46.62 57.35
CA GLU A 367 30.46 -47.70 58.14
C GLU A 367 31.36 -48.94 58.19
N LYS A 368 31.93 -49.35 57.05
CA LYS A 368 32.88 -50.47 56.99
C LYS A 368 34.16 -50.20 57.78
N VAL A 369 34.72 -49.00 57.66
CA VAL A 369 35.91 -48.59 58.42
C VAL A 369 35.63 -48.60 59.92
N ALA A 370 34.47 -48.08 60.36
CA ALA A 370 34.09 -48.10 61.77
C ALA A 370 33.95 -49.53 62.31
N ASN A 371 33.30 -50.42 61.56
CA ASN A 371 33.13 -51.82 61.94
C ASN A 371 34.46 -52.57 61.98
N MET A 372 35.33 -52.38 60.97
CA MET A 372 36.68 -52.97 60.98
C MET A 372 37.51 -52.44 62.15
N GLY A 373 37.40 -51.14 62.47
CA GLY A 373 38.09 -50.54 63.62
C GLY A 373 37.61 -51.10 64.95
N SER A 374 36.31 -51.39 65.11
CA SER A 374 35.77 -52.02 66.33
C SER A 374 36.20 -53.47 66.43
N GLU A 375 36.13 -54.24 65.33
CA GLU A 375 36.54 -55.64 65.28
C GLU A 375 38.05 -55.80 65.55
N LEU A 376 38.88 -54.88 65.04
CA LEU A 376 40.32 -54.87 65.32
C LEU A 376 40.61 -54.54 66.80
N ARG A 377 39.86 -53.60 67.41
CA ARG A 377 40.01 -53.26 68.83
C ARG A 377 39.60 -54.41 69.74
N GLU A 378 38.43 -55.01 69.49
CA GLU A 378 37.93 -56.18 70.23
C GLU A 378 38.95 -57.33 70.19
N ARG A 379 39.54 -57.59 69.01
CA ARG A 379 40.58 -58.63 68.85
C ARG A 379 41.93 -58.28 69.47
N ILE A 380 42.29 -57.00 69.59
CA ILE A 380 43.49 -56.56 70.31
C ILE A 380 43.29 -56.67 71.81
N GLU A 381 42.11 -56.29 72.31
CA GLU A 381 41.71 -56.43 73.72
C GLU A 381 41.67 -57.91 74.14
N ASP A 382 41.09 -58.79 73.32
CA ASP A 382 41.12 -60.25 73.54
C ASP A 382 42.55 -60.83 73.61
N ASN A 383 43.47 -60.31 72.79
CA ASN A 383 44.88 -60.72 72.81
C ASN A 383 45.63 -60.24 74.07
N LEU A 384 45.29 -59.05 74.58
CA LEU A 384 45.87 -58.49 75.80
C LEU A 384 45.39 -59.24 77.06
N ASP A 385 44.14 -59.69 77.07
CA ASP A 385 43.54 -60.39 78.22
C ASP A 385 43.82 -61.91 78.25
N ASN A 386 43.92 -62.60 77.11
CA ASN A 386 44.02 -64.08 77.08
C ASN A 386 45.39 -64.67 76.69
N GLY A 387 46.34 -63.87 76.19
CA GLY A 387 47.74 -64.29 75.95
C GLY A 387 47.95 -65.46 74.97
N GLN A 388 46.92 -65.92 74.26
CA GLN A 388 46.99 -66.98 73.24
C GLN A 388 46.51 -66.48 71.89
N ILE A 389 47.43 -66.40 70.93
CA ILE A 389 47.14 -66.11 69.53
C ILE A 389 46.52 -67.36 68.90
N ASP A 390 45.30 -67.23 68.37
CA ASP A 390 44.67 -68.28 67.55
C ASP A 390 45.56 -68.64 66.35
N ASN A 391 45.79 -69.94 66.16
CA ASN A 391 46.71 -70.48 65.15
C ASN A 391 46.27 -70.18 63.71
N GLN A 392 44.99 -69.86 63.49
CA GLN A 392 44.48 -69.44 62.20
C GLN A 392 45.05 -68.08 61.77
N TRP A 393 45.27 -67.18 62.73
CA TRP A 393 45.75 -65.83 62.49
C TRP A 393 47.26 -65.76 62.23
N LYS A 394 48.03 -66.66 62.85
CA LYS A 394 49.44 -66.85 62.49
C LYS A 394 49.62 -67.25 61.02
N ARG A 395 48.69 -68.02 60.45
CA ARG A 395 48.73 -68.39 59.03
C ARG A 395 48.38 -67.21 58.13
N GLU A 396 47.32 -66.47 58.44
CA GLU A 396 46.88 -65.34 57.60
C GLU A 396 47.88 -64.18 57.59
N ILE A 397 48.54 -63.89 58.72
CA ILE A 397 49.62 -62.88 58.79
C ILE A 397 50.87 -63.33 58.04
N SER A 398 51.31 -64.58 58.23
CA SER A 398 52.47 -65.11 57.48
C SER A 398 52.21 -65.09 55.98
N GLU A 399 51.00 -65.43 55.53
CA GLU A 399 50.63 -65.36 54.12
C GLU A 399 50.54 -63.94 53.57
N HIS A 400 50.15 -62.93 54.36
CA HIS A 400 50.13 -61.53 53.92
C HIS A 400 51.52 -60.89 53.90
N VAL A 401 52.36 -61.18 54.89
CA VAL A 401 53.75 -60.68 54.94
C VAL A 401 54.61 -61.26 53.81
N GLU A 402 54.40 -62.52 53.43
CA GLU A 402 55.06 -63.12 52.26
C GLU A 402 54.56 -62.54 50.92
N ARG A 403 53.28 -62.16 50.84
CA ARG A 403 52.69 -61.58 49.62
C ARG A 403 53.13 -60.13 49.38
N ASP A 404 53.23 -59.33 50.44
CA ASP A 404 53.64 -57.93 50.36
C ASP A 404 55.15 -57.76 50.17
N SER A 405 55.97 -58.67 50.74
CA SER A 405 57.42 -58.70 50.48
C SER A 405 57.75 -59.11 49.03
N GLY A 406 56.93 -59.97 48.42
CA GLY A 406 57.04 -60.30 46.99
C GLY A 406 56.69 -59.13 46.07
N ARG A 407 55.60 -58.41 46.35
CA ARG A 407 55.13 -57.27 45.52
C ARG A 407 56.01 -56.03 45.59
N LEU A 408 56.62 -55.74 46.75
CA LEU A 408 57.59 -54.64 46.87
C LEU A 408 58.86 -54.90 46.03
N HIS A 409 59.24 -56.17 45.85
CA HIS A 409 60.42 -56.52 45.06
C HIS A 409 60.20 -56.40 43.55
N ASP A 410 58.95 -56.58 43.10
CA ASP A 410 58.58 -56.42 41.68
C ASP A 410 58.38 -54.94 41.29
N ASN A 411 57.84 -54.10 42.18
CA ASN A 411 57.67 -52.66 41.92
C ASN A 411 59.02 -51.92 41.88
N ILE A 412 60.01 -52.29 42.71
CA ILE A 412 61.36 -51.67 42.67
C ILE A 412 62.13 -52.06 41.39
N LYS A 413 61.85 -53.22 40.78
CA LYS A 413 62.42 -53.62 39.49
C LYS A 413 61.80 -52.89 38.29
N GLN A 414 60.55 -52.43 38.40
CA GLN A 414 59.92 -51.64 37.34
C GLN A 414 60.31 -50.16 37.39
N GLU A 415 60.59 -49.58 38.57
CA GLU A 415 61.06 -48.19 38.70
C GLU A 415 62.55 -47.98 38.40
N THR A 416 63.37 -49.05 38.32
CA THR A 416 64.78 -48.96 37.89
C THR A 416 65.00 -49.27 36.40
N ALA A 417 63.91 -49.41 35.64
CA ALA A 417 63.93 -49.69 34.20
C ALA A 417 63.29 -48.56 33.34
N PHE A 418 63.18 -47.35 33.88
CA PHE A 418 62.88 -46.13 33.12
C PHE A 418 64.02 -45.12 33.20
#